data_AF-I3RDU2-F1
#
_entry.id   AF-I3RDU2-F1
#
_cell.length_a   1.000
_cell.length_b   1.000
_cell.length_c   1.000
_cell.angle_alpha   90.00
_cell.angle_beta   90.00
_cell.angle_gamma   90.00
#
_symmetry.space_group_name_H-M   'P 1'
#
loop_
_entity.id
_entity.type
_entity.pdbx_description
1 polymer ?
#
loop_
_entity_poly.entity_id
_entity_poly.type
_entity_poly.pdbx_seq_one_letter_code
_entity_poly.pdbx_strand_id
1 'polypeptide(L)'
;MEEYWGIVNMLRFFVRTRNFGYVDRIGNALTPEPVEVALLEAMRAFRSIWEGAKTDERGRYIEKDGEKIYLPRIPSDEEVEKFLNAVRKDVRVAKRIATISLAYPSKKEKSGGEE
;
A
#
# COMPACT_ATOMS: atom_id res chain seq x y z
N MET A 1 -9.73 -11.82 2.15
CA MET A 1 -9.39 -10.38 2.30
C MET A 1 -8.25 -10.15 3.29
N GLU A 2 -8.29 -10.72 4.50
CA GLU A 2 -7.12 -10.71 5.41
C GLU A 2 -5.87 -11.34 4.78
N GLU A 3 -6.06 -12.23 3.82
CA GLU A 3 -4.98 -12.84 3.02
C GLU A 3 -4.19 -11.84 2.13
N TYR A 4 -4.71 -10.63 1.90
CA TYR A 4 -4.08 -9.57 1.07
C TYR A 4 -3.58 -8.38 1.91
N TRP A 5 -3.35 -8.60 3.21
CA TRP A 5 -3.03 -7.50 4.14
C TRP A 5 -1.68 -6.84 3.89
N GLY A 6 -0.68 -7.58 3.41
CA GLY A 6 0.59 -7.02 2.98
C GLY A 6 0.40 -6.04 1.83
N ILE A 7 -0.35 -6.43 0.80
CA ILE A 7 -0.66 -5.57 -0.36
C ILE A 7 -1.44 -4.34 0.10
N VAL A 8 -2.49 -4.52 0.90
CA VAL A 8 -3.28 -3.40 1.44
C VAL A 8 -2.41 -2.43 2.22
N ASN A 9 -1.54 -2.92 3.12
CA ASN A 9 -0.70 -2.04 3.92
C ASN A 9 0.38 -1.34 3.09
N MET A 10 0.95 -2.00 2.09
CA MET A 10 1.85 -1.36 1.12
C MET A 10 1.13 -0.23 0.36
N LEU A 11 -0.08 -0.48 -0.14
CA LEU A 11 -0.87 0.55 -0.82
C LEU A 11 -1.27 1.69 0.13
N ARG A 12 -1.62 1.40 1.38
CA ARG A 12 -1.85 2.41 2.43
C ARG A 12 -0.63 3.28 2.69
N PHE A 13 0.58 2.70 2.66
CA PHE A 13 1.82 3.48 2.77
C PHE A 13 1.94 4.49 1.61
N PHE A 14 1.63 4.08 0.38
CA PHE A 14 1.60 5.00 -0.76
C PHE A 14 0.53 6.08 -0.63
N VAL A 15 -0.67 5.73 -0.16
CA VAL A 15 -1.75 6.70 0.16
C VAL A 15 -1.29 7.72 1.22
N ARG A 16 -0.70 7.24 2.32
CA ARG A 16 -0.20 8.11 3.41
C ARG A 16 0.91 9.04 2.94
N THR A 17 1.72 8.59 1.99
CA THR A 17 2.78 9.41 1.37
C THR A 17 2.28 10.21 0.18
N ARG A 18 0.97 10.32 -0.05
CA ARG A 18 0.32 11.06 -1.16
C ARG A 18 0.73 10.60 -2.56
N ASN A 19 1.16 9.34 -2.69
CA ASN A 19 1.45 8.71 -3.97
C ASN A 19 0.27 7.82 -4.38
N PHE A 20 -0.80 8.44 -4.86
CA PHE A 20 -2.06 7.74 -5.16
C PHE A 20 -2.03 6.94 -6.48
N GLY A 21 -1.06 7.21 -7.36
CA GLY A 21 -1.06 6.69 -8.73
C GLY A 21 -1.06 5.17 -8.86
N TYR A 22 -0.52 4.43 -7.87
CA TYR A 22 -0.62 2.97 -7.85
C TYR A 22 -2.04 2.50 -7.49
N VAL A 23 -2.63 3.10 -6.45
CA VAL A 23 -3.95 2.74 -5.95
C VAL A 23 -5.03 3.09 -6.96
N ASP A 24 -4.91 4.25 -7.60
CA ASP A 24 -5.87 4.71 -8.60
C ASP A 24 -5.86 3.82 -9.85
N ARG A 25 -4.68 3.40 -10.31
CA ARG A 25 -4.57 2.49 -11.46
C ARG A 25 -5.10 1.09 -11.15
N ILE A 26 -4.82 0.56 -9.96
CA ILE A 26 -5.37 -0.72 -9.50
C ILE A 26 -6.90 -0.63 -9.34
N GLY A 27 -7.40 0.44 -8.73
CA GLY A 27 -8.82 0.59 -8.39
C GLY A 27 -9.73 0.85 -9.59
N ASN A 28 -9.20 1.49 -10.64
CA ASN A 28 -9.94 1.85 -11.85
C ASN A 28 -9.67 0.89 -13.03
N ALA A 29 -8.90 -0.18 -12.83
CA ALA A 29 -8.64 -1.15 -13.87
C ALA A 29 -9.93 -1.85 -14.34
N LEU A 30 -10.10 -1.95 -15.65
CA LEU A 30 -11.22 -2.67 -16.28
C LEU A 30 -10.86 -4.11 -16.64
N THR A 31 -9.57 -4.42 -16.72
CA THR A 31 -9.02 -5.75 -17.01
C THR A 31 -7.88 -6.08 -16.03
N PRO A 32 -7.41 -7.34 -15.95
CA PRO A 32 -6.34 -7.72 -15.03
C PRO A 32 -4.98 -7.09 -15.34
N GLU A 33 -4.66 -6.83 -16.61
CA GLU A 33 -3.31 -6.44 -17.05
C GLU A 33 -2.86 -5.09 -16.45
N PRO A 34 -3.70 -4.02 -16.43
CA PRO A 34 -3.36 -2.78 -15.73
C PRO A 34 -3.09 -2.98 -14.22
N VAL A 35 -3.75 -3.95 -13.57
CA VAL A 35 -3.51 -4.27 -12.16
C VAL A 35 -2.15 -4.92 -11.99
N GLU A 36 -1.79 -5.87 -12.85
CA GLU A 36 -0.49 -6.55 -12.84
C GLU A 36 0.67 -5.55 -13.01
N VAL A 37 0.56 -4.65 -13.99
CA VAL A 37 1.56 -3.60 -14.24
C VAL A 37 1.65 -2.64 -13.06
N ALA A 38 0.52 -2.13 -12.56
CA ALA A 38 0.52 -1.17 -11.45
C ALA A 38 1.06 -1.80 -10.15
N LEU A 39 0.75 -3.07 -9.88
CA LEU A 39 1.26 -3.80 -8.72
C LEU A 39 2.77 -4.05 -8.84
N LEU A 40 3.26 -4.44 -10.02
CA LEU A 40 4.69 -4.60 -10.28
C LEU A 40 5.46 -3.30 -10.00
N GLU A 41 4.97 -2.18 -10.51
CA GLU A 41 5.60 -0.88 -10.29
C GLU A 41 5.54 -0.46 -8.81
N ALA A 42 4.42 -0.70 -8.13
CA ALA A 42 4.26 -0.44 -6.70
C ALA A 42 5.24 -1.27 -5.87
N MET A 43 5.36 -2.58 -6.14
CA MET A 43 6.30 -3.49 -5.46
C MET A 43 7.75 -3.03 -5.68
N ARG A 44 8.12 -2.68 -6.91
CA ARG A 44 9.47 -2.18 -7.24
C ARG A 44 9.78 -0.90 -6.47
N ALA A 45 8.88 0.07 -6.50
CA ALA A 45 9.07 1.33 -5.80
C ALA A 45 9.14 1.12 -4.27
N PHE A 46 8.24 0.30 -3.73
CA PHE A 46 8.19 0.01 -2.30
C PHE A 46 9.47 -0.69 -1.83
N ARG A 47 9.98 -1.66 -2.59
CA ARG A 47 11.23 -2.37 -2.26
C ARG A 47 12.42 -1.43 -2.20
N SER A 48 12.54 -0.51 -3.16
CA SER A 48 13.60 0.51 -3.14
C SER A 48 13.53 1.39 -1.88
N ILE A 49 12.32 1.83 -1.50
CA ILE A 49 12.12 2.60 -0.27
C ILE A 49 12.45 1.75 0.96
N TRP A 50 12.05 0.49 0.97
CA TRP A 50 12.26 -0.43 2.08
C TRP A 50 13.74 -0.72 2.33
N GLU A 51 14.51 -0.93 1.27
CA GLU A 51 15.96 -1.14 1.32
C GLU A 51 16.72 0.12 1.77
N GLY A 52 16.25 1.32 1.38
CA GLY A 52 16.84 2.59 1.78
C GLY A 52 16.34 3.19 3.10
N ALA A 53 15.41 2.53 3.79
CA ALA A 53 14.77 3.06 4.99
C ALA A 53 15.71 3.09 6.21
N LYS A 54 15.54 4.09 7.07
CA LYS A 54 16.16 4.13 8.40
C LYS A 54 15.53 3.05 9.28
N THR A 55 16.25 2.58 10.30
CA THR A 55 15.76 1.56 11.25
C THR A 55 15.92 2.05 12.68
N ASP A 56 14.89 1.89 13.49
CA ASP A 56 14.92 2.04 14.94
C ASP A 56 14.28 0.83 15.64
N GLU A 57 14.10 0.91 16.97
CA GLU A 57 13.48 -0.14 17.79
C GLU A 57 12.06 -0.54 17.36
N ARG A 58 11.31 0.35 16.70
CA ARG A 58 9.94 0.07 16.21
C ARG A 58 9.95 -0.54 14.81
N GLY A 59 11.05 -0.41 14.08
CA GLY A 59 11.25 -1.01 12.76
C GLY A 59 11.75 -0.01 11.71
N ARG A 60 11.49 -0.33 10.43
CA ARG A 60 11.92 0.50 9.30
C ARG A 60 10.99 1.68 9.10
N TYR A 61 11.56 2.85 8.84
CA TYR A 61 10.81 4.08 8.62
C TYR A 61 11.50 5.02 7.62
N ILE A 62 10.71 5.93 7.05
CA ILE A 62 11.20 7.13 6.36
C ILE A 62 10.76 8.38 7.13
N GLU A 63 11.49 9.47 6.94
CA GLU A 63 11.07 10.81 7.39
C GLU A 63 10.43 11.54 6.22
N LYS A 64 9.21 12.03 6.41
CA LYS A 64 8.49 12.84 5.43
C LYS A 64 7.69 13.90 6.16
N ASP A 65 7.80 15.15 5.72
CA ASP A 65 7.12 16.31 6.32
C ASP A 65 7.36 16.46 7.85
N GLY A 66 8.57 16.08 8.32
CA GLY A 66 8.94 16.11 9.74
C GLY A 66 8.38 14.95 10.59
N GLU A 67 7.64 14.02 9.98
CA GLU A 67 7.08 12.85 10.65
C GLU A 67 7.79 11.55 10.26
N LYS A 68 7.93 10.64 11.22
CA LYS A 68 8.34 9.25 10.94
C LYS A 68 7.16 8.46 10.39
N ILE A 69 7.31 7.91 9.18
CA ILE A 69 6.35 7.00 8.57
C ILE A 69 6.97 5.61 8.54
N TYR A 70 6.44 4.72 9.38
CA TYR A 70 6.87 3.33 9.44
C TYR A 70 6.41 2.54 8.22
N LEU A 71 7.30 1.71 7.70
CA LEU A 71 7.04 0.87 6.54
C LEU A 71 6.39 -0.44 7.00
N PRO A 72 5.35 -0.91 6.29
CA PRO A 72 4.86 -2.26 6.49
C PRO A 72 5.86 -3.30 5.98
N ARG A 73 5.57 -4.57 6.25
CA ARG A 73 6.27 -5.69 5.61
C ARG A 73 6.07 -5.67 4.09
N ILE A 74 7.04 -6.18 3.36
CA ILE A 74 6.88 -6.47 1.93
C ILE A 74 5.84 -7.60 1.78
N PRO A 75 4.85 -7.49 0.87
CA PRO A 75 3.94 -8.58 0.57
C PRO A 75 4.69 -9.86 0.18
N SER A 76 4.21 -11.03 0.61
CA SER A 76 4.88 -12.29 0.25
C SER A 76 4.55 -12.71 -1.19
N ASP A 77 5.40 -13.54 -1.78
CA ASP A 77 5.20 -14.07 -3.14
C ASP A 77 3.86 -14.82 -3.25
N GLU A 78 3.51 -15.64 -2.25
CA GLU A 78 2.23 -16.37 -2.19
C GLU A 78 1.02 -15.41 -2.11
N GLU A 79 1.14 -14.32 -1.35
CA GLU A 79 0.09 -13.30 -1.23
C GLU A 79 -0.13 -12.59 -2.57
N VAL A 80 0.96 -12.21 -3.25
CA VAL A 80 0.93 -11.58 -4.57
C VAL A 80 0.32 -12.51 -5.60
N GLU A 81 0.74 -13.77 -5.65
CA GLU A 81 0.20 -14.76 -6.59
C GLU A 81 -1.29 -14.98 -6.38
N LYS A 82 -1.74 -15.18 -5.13
CA LYS A 82 -3.17 -15.34 -4.81
C LYS A 82 -3.98 -14.13 -5.23
N PHE A 83 -3.45 -12.92 -5.02
CA PHE A 83 -4.14 -11.69 -5.42
C PHE A 83 -4.27 -11.59 -6.95
N LEU A 84 -3.18 -11.80 -7.69
CA LEU A 84 -3.21 -11.75 -9.16
C LEU A 84 -4.17 -12.80 -9.75
N ASN A 85 -4.15 -14.02 -9.21
CA ASN A 85 -5.08 -15.07 -9.61
C ASN A 85 -6.54 -14.71 -9.29
N ALA A 86 -6.81 -14.04 -8.17
CA ALA A 86 -8.15 -13.55 -7.84
C ALA A 86 -8.60 -12.43 -8.79
N VAL A 87 -7.71 -11.50 -9.15
CA VAL A 87 -7.99 -10.41 -10.09
C VAL A 87 -8.28 -10.94 -11.50
N ARG A 88 -7.53 -11.96 -11.95
CA ARG A 88 -7.79 -12.64 -13.23
C ARG A 88 -9.17 -13.28 -13.31
N LYS A 89 -9.69 -13.76 -12.17
CA LYS A 89 -11.04 -14.32 -12.06
C LYS A 89 -12.12 -13.24 -11.93
N ASP A 90 -11.85 -12.18 -11.17
CA ASP A 90 -12.75 -11.06 -10.95
C ASP A 90 -11.97 -9.76 -10.67
N VAL A 91 -11.91 -8.88 -11.67
CA VAL A 91 -11.20 -7.59 -11.56
C VAL A 91 -11.75 -6.70 -10.45
N ARG A 92 -13.00 -6.91 -10.00
CA ARG A 92 -13.60 -6.14 -8.90
C ARG A 92 -12.86 -6.34 -7.57
N VAL A 93 -12.08 -7.41 -7.43
CA VAL A 93 -11.19 -7.62 -6.28
C VAL A 93 -10.18 -6.47 -6.16
N ALA A 94 -9.62 -6.00 -7.28
CA ALA A 94 -8.68 -4.88 -7.30
C ALA A 94 -9.34 -3.58 -6.79
N LYS A 95 -10.56 -3.29 -7.24
CA LYS A 95 -11.35 -2.13 -6.77
C LYS A 95 -11.61 -2.17 -5.27
N ARG A 96 -11.93 -3.34 -4.71
CA ARG A 96 -12.14 -3.52 -3.26
C ARG A 96 -10.85 -3.25 -2.48
N ILE A 97 -9.72 -3.77 -2.95
CA ILE A 97 -8.41 -3.54 -2.32
C ILE A 97 -8.00 -2.06 -2.36
N ALA A 98 -8.19 -1.39 -3.51
CA ALA A 98 -7.93 0.04 -3.63
C ALA A 98 -8.82 0.85 -2.67
N THR A 99 -10.12 0.51 -2.60
CA THR A 99 -11.08 1.17 -1.70
C THR A 99 -10.66 1.06 -0.24
N ILE A 100 -10.26 -0.14 0.21
CA ILE A 100 -9.79 -0.35 1.60
C ILE A 100 -8.47 0.35 1.89
N SER A 101 -7.61 0.46 0.88
CA SER A 101 -6.35 1.18 1.00
C SER A 101 -6.57 2.69 1.16
N LEU A 102 -7.56 3.24 0.44
CA LEU A 102 -7.97 4.65 0.52
C LEU A 102 -8.76 4.97 1.80
N ALA A 103 -9.56 4.03 2.29
CA ALA A 103 -10.35 4.21 3.51
C ALA A 103 -9.51 4.27 4.79
N TYR A 104 -8.19 4.08 4.70
CA TYR A 104 -7.31 4.18 5.85
C TYR A 104 -7.25 5.64 6.34
N PRO A 105 -7.66 5.92 7.60
CA PRO A 105 -7.64 7.27 8.11
C PRO A 105 -6.19 7.75 8.16
N SER A 106 -5.91 8.85 7.46
CA SER A 106 -4.71 9.65 7.64
C SER A 106 -4.77 10.26 9.04
N LYS A 107 -4.36 9.50 10.07
CA LYS A 107 -4.33 9.97 11.44
C LYS A 107 -3.43 11.23 11.49
N LYS A 108 -4.06 12.41 11.60
CA LYS A 108 -3.53 13.52 12.38
C LYS A 108 -4.02 13.28 13.81
N GLU A 109 -3.23 12.61 14.64
CA GLU A 109 -3.32 12.85 16.07
C GLU A 109 -2.53 14.12 16.35
N LYS A 110 -3.19 15.28 16.19
CA LYS A 110 -2.85 16.41 17.04
C LYS A 110 -3.47 16.12 18.39
N SER A 111 -2.74 15.45 19.27
CA SER A 111 -2.99 15.57 20.71
C SER A 111 -2.54 16.97 21.12
N GLY A 112 -3.40 17.67 21.88
CA GLY A 112 -3.07 18.97 22.48
C GLY A 112 -3.97 20.13 22.05
N GLY A 113 -5.29 19.93 22.03
CA GLY A 113 -6.22 20.97 22.43
C GLY A 113 -6.63 20.65 23.86
N GLU A 114 -5.94 21.24 24.82
CA GLU A 114 -6.46 21.39 26.19
C GLU A 114 -6.73 22.88 26.36
N GLU A 115 -8.01 23.17 26.62
CA GLU A 115 -8.51 24.46 27.12
C GLU A 115 -7.90 24.81 28.47
#